data_AF-A0A9D7BAU4-F1
#
_entry.id   AF-A0A9D7BAU4-F1
#
_cell.length_a   1.000
_cell.length_b   1.000
_cell.length_c   1.000
_cell.angle_alpha   90.00
_cell.angle_beta   90.00
_cell.angle_gamma   90.00
#
_symmetry.space_group_name_H-M   'P 1'
#
loop_
_entity.id
_entity.type
_entity.pdbx_description
1 polymer ?
#
loop_
_entity_poly.entity_id
_entity_poly.type
_entity_poly.pdbx_seq_one_letter_code
_entity_poly.pdbx_strand_id
1 'polypeptide(L)'
;MIYGTNIDFLTSNLASPDLTANVTELQTAVTLGNPIPAAYFDPMDPSTAVKVTNVRMDVYEPSQSIDTEMQRPLVVYIHTGNALPPPINGSPNGTRKDSSAVEACTRMAKRGYVAVSMSYRLGWNPLAATELERRGSLLNAIYRALHDVRQCVRFMKANATTYRINPNKIIVLGEGTGGYISLAHATLDDVQELYIEKFRPDPFDPTVSFVDPAWLGISKDLGGQLNLYRPNGQTRATVLRESRWRARRHELA
;
A
#
# COMPACT_ATOMS: atom_id res chain seq x y z
N MET A 1 -5.81 2.42 14.07
CA MET A 1 -4.38 2.20 14.37
C MET A 1 -3.50 2.69 13.21
N ILE A 2 -2.26 3.13 13.47
CA ILE A 2 -1.29 3.48 12.42
C ILE A 2 -0.40 2.27 12.18
N TYR A 3 -0.27 1.81 10.93
CA TYR A 3 0.62 0.69 10.58
C TYR A 3 1.86 1.13 9.79
N GLY A 4 1.91 2.40 9.39
CA GLY A 4 3.08 3.02 8.78
C GLY A 4 2.88 4.52 8.52
N THR A 5 3.98 5.20 8.25
CA THR A 5 4.02 6.60 7.84
C THR A 5 4.78 6.68 6.53
N ASN A 6 4.26 7.40 5.54
CA ASN A 6 4.88 7.50 4.23
C ASN A 6 4.48 8.79 3.50
N ILE A 7 5.12 9.09 2.37
CA ILE A 7 4.90 10.32 1.60
C ILE A 7 3.42 10.49 1.23
N ASP A 8 2.88 11.69 1.45
CA ASP A 8 1.54 12.10 1.06
C ASP A 8 1.56 12.79 -0.31
N PHE A 9 1.04 12.11 -1.33
CA PHE A 9 1.04 12.61 -2.70
C PHE A 9 -0.13 13.53 -3.02
N LEU A 10 -1.08 13.72 -2.10
CA LEU A 10 -2.16 14.70 -2.27
C LEU A 10 -1.71 16.11 -1.91
N THR A 11 -0.79 16.23 -0.95
CA THR A 11 -0.42 17.52 -0.34
C THR A 11 1.05 17.90 -0.56
N SER A 12 1.89 16.97 -1.01
CA SER A 12 3.27 17.27 -1.37
C SER A 12 3.36 18.05 -2.68
N ASN A 13 4.22 19.07 -2.71
CA ASN A 13 4.70 19.69 -3.94
C ASN A 13 5.98 18.98 -4.41
N LEU A 14 5.82 17.94 -5.24
CA LEU A 14 6.95 17.18 -5.79
C LEU A 14 7.70 17.90 -6.92
N ALA A 15 7.25 19.09 -7.33
CA ALA A 15 7.98 19.93 -8.28
C ALA A 15 8.85 20.98 -7.59
N SER A 16 8.84 21.04 -6.25
CA SER A 16 9.63 22.01 -5.49
C SER A 16 11.13 21.77 -5.66
N PRO A 17 11.95 22.84 -5.74
CA PRO A 17 13.42 22.71 -5.69
C PRO A 17 13.90 22.04 -4.38
N ASP A 18 13.10 22.10 -3.31
CA ASP A 18 13.45 21.52 -2.00
C ASP A 18 13.16 20.02 -1.90
N LEU A 19 12.60 19.39 -2.96
CA LEU A 19 12.25 17.97 -2.99
C LEU A 19 13.40 17.10 -2.48
N THR A 20 14.59 17.26 -3.05
CA THR A 20 15.75 16.42 -2.74
C THR A 20 16.19 16.57 -1.29
N ALA A 21 16.20 17.80 -0.77
CA ALA A 21 16.59 18.08 0.62
C ALA A 21 15.58 17.46 1.59
N ASN A 22 14.29 17.70 1.37
CA ASN A 22 13.20 17.14 2.18
C ASN A 22 13.19 15.61 2.18
N VAL A 23 13.34 15.00 1.01
CA VAL A 23 13.42 13.54 0.89
C VAL A 23 14.64 13.00 1.64
N THR A 24 15.80 13.65 1.53
CA THR A 24 17.02 13.23 2.23
C THR A 24 16.85 13.29 3.74
N GLU A 25 16.23 14.34 4.26
CA GLU A 25 15.93 14.48 5.69
C GLU A 25 14.97 13.38 6.16
N LEU A 26 13.86 13.16 5.45
CA LEU A 26 12.89 12.11 5.77
C LEU A 26 13.52 10.72 5.74
N GLN A 27 14.30 10.40 4.71
CA GLN A 27 15.00 9.12 4.57
C GLN A 27 16.01 8.92 5.70
N THR A 28 16.73 9.99 6.11
CA THR A 28 17.67 9.95 7.23
C THR A 28 16.94 9.69 8.54
N ALA A 29 15.85 10.42 8.81
CA ALA A 29 15.07 10.27 10.03
C ALA A 29 14.58 8.83 10.20
N VAL A 30 13.92 8.25 9.18
CA VAL A 30 13.41 6.88 9.28
C VAL A 30 14.51 5.82 9.29
N THR A 31 15.68 6.08 8.72
CA THR A 31 16.83 5.15 8.75
C THR A 31 17.47 5.10 10.13
N LEU A 32 17.59 6.25 10.80
CA LEU A 32 18.14 6.34 12.14
C LEU A 32 17.11 6.03 13.24
N GLY A 33 15.84 5.81 12.89
CA GLY A 33 14.76 5.60 13.86
C GLY A 33 14.33 6.88 14.59
N ASN A 34 14.70 8.05 14.06
CA ASN A 34 14.31 9.33 14.61
C ASN A 34 12.84 9.66 14.25
N PRO A 35 12.13 10.39 15.11
CA PRO A 35 10.80 10.87 14.78
C PRO A 35 10.85 11.82 13.56
N ILE A 36 9.86 11.72 12.69
CA ILE A 36 9.69 12.68 11.58
C ILE A 36 9.25 14.03 12.15
N PRO A 37 9.87 15.16 11.78
CA PRO A 37 9.49 16.48 12.26
C PRO A 37 8.02 16.82 11.96
N ALA A 38 7.38 17.56 12.88
CA ALA A 38 5.94 17.87 12.79
C ALA A 38 5.56 18.65 11.51
N ALA A 39 6.46 19.50 10.99
CA ALA A 39 6.26 20.26 9.76
C ALA A 39 5.91 19.39 8.55
N TYR A 40 6.47 18.17 8.48
CA TYR A 40 6.18 17.22 7.41
C TYR A 40 4.76 16.64 7.48
N PHE A 41 4.08 16.70 8.63
CA PHE A 41 2.70 16.23 8.79
C PHE A 41 1.66 17.32 8.56
N ASP A 42 2.05 18.59 8.54
CA ASP A 42 1.15 19.71 8.31
C ASP A 42 1.15 20.10 6.83
N PRO A 43 0.06 19.84 6.07
CA PRO A 43 -0.03 20.23 4.67
C PRO A 43 0.13 21.73 4.42
N MET A 44 -0.14 22.57 5.42
CA MET A 44 -0.11 24.04 5.29
C MET A 44 1.23 24.65 5.70
N ASP A 45 2.13 23.87 6.30
CA ASP A 45 3.44 24.37 6.71
C ASP A 45 4.32 24.63 5.47
N PRO A 46 4.74 25.89 5.19
CA PRO A 46 5.50 26.21 3.99
C PRO A 46 6.98 25.82 4.08
N SER A 47 7.49 25.41 5.25
CA SER A 47 8.91 25.05 5.44
C SER A 47 9.29 23.71 4.80
N THR A 48 8.30 22.89 4.44
CA THR A 48 8.51 21.59 3.83
C THR A 48 7.59 21.43 2.62
N ALA A 49 8.17 21.14 1.46
CA ALA A 49 7.44 20.90 0.23
C ALA A 49 6.90 19.47 0.15
N VAL A 50 7.62 18.51 0.74
CA VAL A 50 7.19 17.11 0.83
C VAL A 50 6.44 16.92 2.13
N LYS A 51 5.30 16.23 2.07
CA LYS A 51 4.45 15.90 3.22
C LYS A 51 4.41 14.40 3.43
N VAL A 52 4.11 14.00 4.66
CA VAL A 52 3.90 12.61 5.04
C VAL A 52 2.52 12.43 5.65
N THR A 53 2.00 11.22 5.50
CA THR A 53 0.73 10.82 6.11
C THR A 53 0.89 9.53 6.89
N ASN A 54 0.15 9.45 8.00
CA ASN A 54 0.01 8.24 8.78
C ASN A 54 -1.03 7.34 8.12
N VAL A 55 -0.56 6.21 7.61
CA VAL A 55 -1.40 5.20 6.96
C VAL A 55 -2.01 4.28 8.03
N ARG A 56 -3.33 4.14 8.00
CA ARG A 56 -4.11 3.60 9.11
C ARG A 56 -4.90 2.37 8.73
N MET A 57 -5.19 1.54 9.72
CA MET A 57 -6.12 0.44 9.62
C MET A 57 -7.03 0.37 10.85
N ASP A 58 -8.20 -0.21 10.66
CA ASP A 58 -9.14 -0.57 11.70
C ASP A 58 -9.22 -2.10 11.76
N VAL A 59 -9.07 -2.67 12.97
CA VAL A 59 -8.97 -4.12 13.19
C VAL A 59 -10.28 -4.64 13.78
N TYR A 60 -10.77 -5.74 13.23
CA TYR A 60 -12.01 -6.42 13.61
C TYR A 60 -11.64 -7.86 13.96
N GLU A 61 -11.85 -8.25 15.20
CA GLU A 61 -11.47 -9.57 15.72
C GLU A 61 -12.53 -10.10 16.69
N PRO A 62 -12.68 -11.43 16.81
CA PRO A 62 -13.46 -12.04 17.89
C PRO A 62 -12.94 -11.59 19.26
N SER A 63 -13.82 -11.52 20.25
CA SER A 63 -13.41 -11.18 21.60
C SER A 63 -12.38 -12.17 22.13
N GLN A 64 -11.15 -11.71 22.29
CA GLN A 64 -10.03 -12.52 22.77
C GLN A 64 -10.22 -13.01 24.23
N SER A 65 -11.16 -12.43 24.99
CA SER A 65 -11.53 -12.87 26.35
C SER A 65 -12.48 -14.06 26.38
N ILE A 66 -13.17 -14.34 25.27
CA ILE A 66 -14.15 -15.43 25.15
C ILE A 66 -13.58 -16.55 24.28
N ASP A 67 -12.92 -16.19 23.19
CA ASP A 67 -12.43 -17.15 22.20
C ASP A 67 -10.91 -17.34 22.34
N THR A 68 -10.50 -18.60 22.52
CA THR A 68 -9.13 -19.02 22.80
C THR A 68 -8.32 -19.39 21.56
N GLU A 69 -8.89 -19.34 20.36
CA GLU A 69 -8.13 -19.60 19.12
C GLU A 69 -6.99 -18.57 18.97
N MET A 70 -5.77 -19.08 18.76
CA MET A 70 -4.52 -18.32 18.75
C MET A 70 -3.93 -18.14 17.34
N GLN A 71 -4.49 -18.81 16.32
CA GLN A 71 -3.94 -18.96 14.98
C GLN A 71 -4.99 -18.72 13.88
N ARG A 72 -5.70 -17.60 13.97
CA ARG A 72 -6.73 -17.21 13.00
C ARG A 72 -6.16 -16.83 11.64
N PRO A 73 -6.87 -17.13 10.54
CA PRO A 73 -6.56 -16.51 9.27
C PRO A 73 -6.84 -15.00 9.34
N LEU A 74 -5.97 -14.22 8.70
CA LEU A 74 -6.10 -12.78 8.52
C LEU A 74 -6.76 -12.46 7.18
N VAL A 75 -7.69 -11.52 7.18
CA VAL A 75 -8.29 -10.90 6.00
C VAL A 75 -7.88 -9.42 5.95
N VAL A 76 -7.23 -8.99 4.87
CA VAL A 76 -6.91 -7.59 4.59
C VAL A 76 -7.91 -7.07 3.56
N TYR A 77 -8.79 -6.16 3.99
CA TYR A 77 -9.77 -5.47 3.16
C TYR A 77 -9.21 -4.13 2.65
N ILE A 78 -9.34 -3.91 1.34
CA ILE A 78 -8.91 -2.69 0.65
C ILE A 78 -10.14 -2.00 0.04
N HIS A 79 -10.37 -0.75 0.42
CA HIS A 79 -11.53 0.03 -0.03
C HIS A 79 -11.41 0.55 -1.47
N THR A 80 -12.55 0.90 -2.08
CA THR A 80 -12.61 1.63 -3.36
C THR A 80 -12.11 3.07 -3.23
N GLY A 81 -12.28 3.90 -4.26
CA GLY A 81 -12.08 5.35 -4.15
C GLY A 81 -11.18 5.96 -5.21
N ASN A 82 -10.81 5.20 -6.24
CA ASN A 82 -10.02 5.67 -7.38
C ASN A 82 -8.74 6.42 -6.97
N ALA A 83 -8.09 5.95 -5.89
CA ALA A 83 -6.91 6.58 -5.29
C ALA A 83 -7.05 8.09 -5.00
N LEU A 84 -8.27 8.57 -4.72
CA LEU A 84 -8.60 9.93 -4.32
C LEU A 84 -9.55 9.90 -3.12
N PRO A 85 -9.54 10.93 -2.26
CA PRO A 85 -10.44 10.98 -1.11
C PRO A 85 -11.85 11.41 -1.56
N PRO A 86 -12.92 10.98 -0.86
CA PRO A 86 -14.23 11.59 -1.02
C PRO A 86 -14.21 13.09 -0.65
N PRO A 87 -15.00 13.95 -1.31
CA PRO A 87 -15.80 13.68 -2.52
C PRO A 87 -15.01 13.83 -3.82
N ILE A 88 -13.71 14.14 -3.76
CA ILE A 88 -12.84 14.41 -4.93
C ILE A 88 -12.80 13.21 -5.90
N ASN A 89 -12.95 12.00 -5.39
CA ASN A 89 -13.04 10.78 -6.19
C ASN A 89 -14.37 10.59 -6.94
N GLY A 90 -15.33 11.52 -6.83
CA GLY A 90 -16.65 11.44 -7.47
C GLY A 90 -17.62 10.48 -6.78
N SER A 91 -17.35 10.05 -5.55
CA SER A 91 -18.16 9.11 -4.78
C SER A 91 -18.25 9.54 -3.31
N PRO A 92 -19.34 9.23 -2.59
CA PRO A 92 -19.37 9.36 -1.14
C PRO A 92 -18.50 8.31 -0.42
N ASN A 93 -18.04 7.29 -1.16
CA ASN A 93 -17.25 6.17 -0.65
C ASN A 93 -15.79 6.33 -1.08
N GLY A 94 -14.89 5.69 -0.36
CA GLY A 94 -13.46 5.64 -0.67
C GLY A 94 -12.59 5.63 0.57
N THR A 95 -13.09 5.11 1.68
CA THR A 95 -12.38 5.11 2.96
C THR A 95 -12.46 3.76 3.65
N ARG A 96 -11.49 3.48 4.52
CA ARG A 96 -11.52 2.29 5.38
C ARG A 96 -12.73 2.24 6.32
N LYS A 97 -13.41 3.38 6.51
CA LYS A 97 -14.56 3.55 7.40
C LYS A 97 -15.91 3.45 6.69
N ASP A 98 -15.91 3.22 5.38
CA ASP A 98 -17.16 3.07 4.63
C ASP A 98 -17.99 1.93 5.22
N SER A 99 -19.32 2.09 5.25
CA SER A 99 -20.20 1.10 5.88
C SER A 99 -20.06 -0.30 5.26
N SER A 100 -19.76 -0.39 3.97
CA SER A 100 -19.45 -1.65 3.29
C SER A 100 -18.18 -2.32 3.85
N ALA A 101 -17.12 -1.55 4.08
CA ALA A 101 -15.87 -2.03 4.66
C ALA A 101 -16.06 -2.51 6.11
N VAL A 102 -16.77 -1.71 6.92
CA VAL A 102 -17.10 -2.04 8.31
C VAL A 102 -17.91 -3.34 8.38
N GLU A 103 -18.95 -3.47 7.56
CA GLU A 103 -19.82 -4.64 7.55
C GLU A 103 -19.08 -5.89 7.07
N ALA A 104 -18.30 -5.78 5.98
CA ALA A 104 -17.51 -6.89 5.47
C ALA A 104 -16.53 -7.41 6.53
N CYS A 105 -15.76 -6.52 7.16
CA CYS A 105 -14.78 -6.91 8.17
C CYS A 105 -15.45 -7.46 9.43
N THR A 106 -16.58 -6.89 9.85
CA THR A 106 -17.35 -7.37 11.00
C THR A 106 -17.91 -8.77 10.74
N ARG A 107 -18.41 -9.06 9.53
CA ARG A 107 -18.87 -10.41 9.16
C ARG A 107 -17.73 -11.42 9.13
N MET A 108 -16.55 -11.03 8.68
CA MET A 108 -15.35 -11.89 8.73
C MET A 108 -14.96 -12.19 10.17
N ALA A 109 -14.95 -11.18 11.06
CA ALA A 109 -14.70 -11.37 12.48
C ALA A 109 -15.72 -12.34 13.11
N LYS A 110 -17.02 -12.17 12.84
CA LYS A 110 -18.07 -13.10 13.30
C LYS A 110 -17.91 -14.53 12.79
N ARG A 111 -17.17 -14.74 11.71
CA ARG A 111 -16.85 -16.07 11.14
C ARG A 111 -15.52 -16.64 11.64
N GLY A 112 -14.87 -15.99 12.61
CA GLY A 112 -13.65 -16.48 13.25
C GLY A 112 -12.34 -16.02 12.60
N TYR A 113 -12.39 -15.07 11.65
CA TYR A 113 -11.20 -14.43 11.09
C TYR A 113 -10.78 -13.23 11.93
N VAL A 114 -9.52 -12.81 11.79
CA VAL A 114 -9.17 -11.40 12.05
C VAL A 114 -9.29 -10.66 10.72
N ALA A 115 -9.97 -9.53 10.70
CA ALA A 115 -10.10 -8.69 9.53
C ALA A 115 -9.53 -7.29 9.79
N VAL A 116 -8.84 -6.73 8.80
CA VAL A 116 -8.35 -5.35 8.85
C VAL A 116 -8.88 -4.57 7.66
N SER A 117 -9.50 -3.42 7.93
CA SER A 117 -9.84 -2.44 6.90
C SER A 117 -8.73 -1.41 6.85
N MET A 118 -7.94 -1.40 5.78
CA MET A 118 -6.77 -0.51 5.66
C MET A 118 -7.01 0.67 4.72
N SER A 119 -6.51 1.83 5.11
CA SER A 119 -6.28 2.96 4.20
C SER A 119 -4.98 2.73 3.42
N TYR A 120 -4.88 3.26 2.21
CA TYR A 120 -3.65 3.30 1.41
C TYR A 120 -3.40 4.73 0.93
N ARG A 121 -2.17 5.05 0.50
CA ARG A 121 -1.82 6.36 -0.04
C ARG A 121 -2.60 6.65 -1.31
N LEU A 122 -3.10 7.87 -1.36
CA LEU A 122 -3.89 8.41 -2.45
C LEU A 122 -3.01 9.37 -3.29
N GLY A 123 -3.57 9.96 -4.33
CA GLY A 123 -2.97 11.07 -5.07
C GLY A 123 -2.57 10.72 -6.50
N TRP A 124 -3.42 11.09 -7.45
CA TRP A 124 -3.06 11.14 -8.87
C TRP A 124 -3.77 12.35 -9.49
N ASN A 125 -3.42 12.71 -10.73
CA ASN A 125 -3.98 13.88 -11.38
C ASN A 125 -5.02 13.49 -12.45
N PRO A 126 -6.32 13.44 -12.11
CA PRO A 126 -7.38 13.17 -13.10
C PRO A 126 -7.59 14.34 -14.08
N LEU A 127 -7.05 15.51 -13.79
CA LEU A 127 -7.18 16.74 -14.58
C LEU A 127 -5.96 17.01 -15.46
N ALA A 128 -4.98 16.11 -15.50
CA ALA A 128 -3.82 16.25 -16.39
C ALA A 128 -4.30 16.35 -17.85
N ALA A 129 -3.60 17.14 -18.66
CA ALA A 129 -4.06 17.54 -19.98
C ALA A 129 -4.24 16.33 -20.91
N THR A 130 -3.28 15.41 -20.89
CA THR A 130 -3.26 14.24 -21.77
C THR A 130 -3.74 12.98 -21.08
N GLU A 131 -4.30 12.05 -21.86
CA GLU A 131 -4.62 10.71 -21.35
C GLU A 131 -3.38 9.99 -20.82
N LEU A 132 -2.22 10.21 -21.45
CA LEU A 132 -0.96 9.58 -21.10
C LEU A 132 -0.50 9.98 -19.68
N GLU A 133 -0.58 11.27 -19.34
CA GLU A 133 -0.24 11.79 -18.01
C GLU A 133 -1.23 11.29 -16.94
N ARG A 134 -2.53 11.28 -17.26
CA ARG A 134 -3.58 10.74 -16.38
C ARG A 134 -3.32 9.26 -16.07
N ARG A 135 -3.01 8.47 -17.11
CA ARG A 135 -2.67 7.04 -16.99
C ARG A 135 -1.42 6.85 -16.12
N GLY A 136 -0.35 7.56 -16.43
CA GLY A 136 0.92 7.45 -15.70
C GLY A 136 0.75 7.78 -14.22
N SER A 137 0.09 8.90 -13.89
CA SER A 137 -0.13 9.29 -12.50
C SER A 137 -1.01 8.31 -11.72
N LEU A 138 -2.05 7.74 -12.35
CA LEU A 138 -2.88 6.70 -11.73
C LEU A 138 -2.08 5.42 -11.48
N LEU A 139 -1.30 4.95 -12.45
CA LEU A 139 -0.45 3.75 -12.30
C LEU A 139 0.53 3.91 -11.13
N ASN A 140 1.15 5.09 -10.99
CA ASN A 140 2.00 5.40 -9.84
C ASN A 140 1.22 5.35 -8.52
N ALA A 141 0.00 5.89 -8.46
CA ALA A 141 -0.82 5.82 -7.26
C ALA A 141 -1.16 4.37 -6.86
N ILE A 142 -1.48 3.52 -7.83
CA ILE A 142 -1.78 2.10 -7.56
C ILE A 142 -0.53 1.34 -7.15
N TYR A 143 0.62 1.63 -7.76
CA TYR A 143 1.89 1.06 -7.34
C TYR A 143 2.19 1.42 -5.88
N ARG A 144 2.01 2.68 -5.47
CA ARG A 144 2.20 3.07 -4.05
C ARG A 144 1.22 2.39 -3.11
N ALA A 145 -0.04 2.27 -3.48
CA ALA A 145 -1.03 1.54 -2.69
C ALA A 145 -0.63 0.07 -2.49
N LEU A 146 0.01 -0.54 -3.49
CA LEU A 146 0.55 -1.89 -3.39
C LEU A 146 1.65 -2.01 -2.31
N HIS A 147 2.56 -1.03 -2.21
CA HIS A 147 3.53 -0.97 -1.11
C HIS A 147 2.83 -0.92 0.25
N ASP A 148 1.74 -0.17 0.35
CA ASP A 148 1.00 0.03 1.60
C ASP A 148 0.30 -1.26 2.04
N VAL A 149 -0.27 -2.03 1.12
CA VAL A 149 -0.83 -3.37 1.40
C VAL A 149 0.26 -4.29 1.93
N ARG A 150 1.43 -4.30 1.28
CA ARG A 150 2.56 -5.14 1.68
C ARG A 150 3.13 -4.72 3.02
N GLN A 151 3.10 -3.44 3.34
CA GLN A 151 3.46 -2.92 4.66
C GLN A 151 2.42 -3.31 5.73
N CYS A 152 1.12 -3.23 5.43
CA CYS A 152 0.07 -3.70 6.33
C CYS A 152 0.23 -5.19 6.66
N VAL A 153 0.50 -6.03 5.65
CA VAL A 153 0.81 -7.45 5.84
C VAL A 153 2.03 -7.64 6.75
N ARG A 154 3.13 -6.93 6.48
CA ARG A 154 4.33 -7.00 7.33
C ARG A 154 4.06 -6.55 8.76
N PHE A 155 3.26 -5.51 8.95
CA PHE A 155 2.86 -5.02 10.27
C PHE A 155 2.06 -6.09 11.02
N MET A 156 1.06 -6.68 10.37
CA MET A 156 0.21 -7.70 11.00
C MET A 156 1.02 -8.95 11.35
N LYS A 157 1.93 -9.40 10.48
CA LYS A 157 2.82 -10.53 10.80
C LYS A 157 3.73 -10.25 11.99
N ALA A 158 4.27 -9.04 12.10
CA ALA A 158 5.13 -8.65 13.22
C ALA A 158 4.35 -8.63 14.55
N ASN A 159 3.03 -8.43 14.49
CA ASN A 159 2.13 -8.40 15.63
C ASN A 159 1.23 -9.65 15.69
N ALA A 160 1.67 -10.77 15.10
CA ALA A 160 0.82 -11.95 14.95
C ALA A 160 0.32 -12.50 16.29
N THR A 161 1.19 -12.50 17.31
CA THR A 161 0.85 -12.92 18.68
C THR A 161 -0.22 -12.00 19.30
N THR A 162 -0.08 -10.69 19.13
CA THR A 162 -1.02 -9.68 19.68
C THR A 162 -2.42 -9.86 19.10
N TYR A 163 -2.53 -10.13 17.79
CA TYR A 163 -3.82 -10.30 17.11
C TYR A 163 -4.26 -11.76 17.00
N ARG A 164 -3.53 -12.72 17.60
CA ARG A 164 -3.83 -14.16 17.52
C ARG A 164 -4.04 -14.67 16.09
N ILE A 165 -3.22 -14.17 15.16
CA ILE A 165 -3.27 -14.58 13.74
C ILE A 165 -2.17 -15.59 13.41
N ASN A 166 -2.46 -16.43 12.41
CA ASN A 166 -1.45 -17.23 11.75
C ASN A 166 -0.80 -16.41 10.62
N PRO A 167 0.51 -16.08 10.72
CA PRO A 167 1.19 -15.22 9.75
C PRO A 167 1.35 -15.83 8.34
N ASN A 168 0.99 -17.11 8.17
CA ASN A 168 1.01 -17.82 6.89
C ASN A 168 -0.40 -17.97 6.28
N LYS A 169 -1.47 -17.59 7.00
CA LYS A 169 -2.85 -17.63 6.50
C LYS A 169 -3.40 -16.22 6.32
N ILE A 170 -2.96 -15.56 5.26
CA ILE A 170 -3.35 -14.18 4.94
C ILE A 170 -4.06 -14.13 3.58
N ILE A 171 -5.27 -13.55 3.59
CA ILE A 171 -6.11 -13.28 2.44
C ILE A 171 -6.13 -11.77 2.21
N VAL A 172 -5.98 -11.34 0.96
CA VAL A 172 -6.16 -9.94 0.56
C VAL A 172 -7.38 -9.86 -0.35
N LEU A 173 -8.29 -8.95 -0.04
CA LEU A 173 -9.50 -8.73 -0.81
C LEU A 173 -9.76 -7.22 -0.93
N GLY A 174 -10.49 -6.83 -1.96
CA GLY A 174 -10.82 -5.42 -2.11
C GLY A 174 -12.01 -5.17 -3.01
N GLU A 175 -12.52 -3.95 -2.89
CA GLU A 175 -13.74 -3.47 -3.51
C GLU A 175 -13.40 -2.33 -4.48
N GLY A 176 -13.94 -2.36 -5.70
CA GLY A 176 -13.63 -1.39 -6.75
C GLY A 176 -12.11 -1.25 -6.96
N THR A 177 -11.57 -0.08 -6.59
CA THR A 177 -10.12 0.17 -6.59
C THR A 177 -9.31 -0.83 -5.79
N GLY A 178 -9.80 -1.24 -4.63
CA GLY A 178 -9.16 -2.27 -3.83
C GLY A 178 -9.07 -3.62 -4.53
N GLY A 179 -9.98 -3.92 -5.46
CA GLY A 179 -10.00 -5.17 -6.22
C GLY A 179 -8.78 -5.31 -7.12
N TYR A 180 -8.47 -4.29 -7.92
CA TYR A 180 -7.27 -4.34 -8.76
C TYR A 180 -5.97 -4.12 -7.96
N ILE A 181 -5.99 -3.42 -6.83
CA ILE A 181 -4.84 -3.39 -5.91
C ILE A 181 -4.57 -4.79 -5.34
N SER A 182 -5.61 -5.52 -4.93
CA SER A 182 -5.49 -6.90 -4.46
C SER A 182 -4.95 -7.83 -5.56
N LEU A 183 -5.44 -7.69 -6.80
CA LEU A 183 -4.92 -8.44 -7.93
C LEU A 183 -3.44 -8.12 -8.20
N ALA A 184 -3.08 -6.84 -8.28
CA ALA A 184 -1.70 -6.41 -8.42
C ALA A 184 -0.81 -6.93 -7.29
N HIS A 185 -1.33 -7.03 -6.06
CA HIS A 185 -0.61 -7.63 -4.95
C HIS A 185 -0.26 -9.10 -5.17
N ALA A 186 -1.19 -9.85 -5.75
CA ALA A 186 -0.99 -11.27 -6.06
C ALA A 186 -0.12 -11.49 -7.30
N THR A 187 -0.09 -10.56 -8.26
CA THR A 187 0.53 -10.79 -9.58
C THR A 187 1.80 -10.01 -9.86
N LEU A 188 1.97 -8.78 -9.33
CA LEU A 188 3.11 -7.92 -9.67
C LEU A 188 4.30 -8.21 -8.74
N ASP A 189 5.23 -9.05 -9.15
CA ASP A 189 6.35 -9.46 -8.30
C ASP A 189 7.73 -9.49 -8.93
N ASP A 190 7.83 -9.21 -10.23
CA ASP A 190 9.06 -8.92 -10.94
C ASP A 190 9.09 -7.46 -11.38
N VAL A 191 10.22 -6.78 -11.16
CA VAL A 191 10.42 -5.39 -11.60
C VAL A 191 10.35 -5.29 -13.13
N GLN A 192 10.69 -6.35 -13.86
CA GLN A 192 10.59 -6.39 -15.32
C GLN A 192 9.14 -6.26 -15.82
N GLU A 193 8.15 -6.62 -15.00
CA GLU A 193 6.73 -6.45 -15.35
C GLU A 193 6.32 -4.98 -15.42
N LEU A 194 7.09 -4.05 -14.82
CA LEU A 194 6.90 -2.61 -14.97
C LEU A 194 7.29 -2.11 -16.36
N TYR A 195 8.04 -2.88 -17.13
CA TYR A 195 8.54 -2.50 -18.45
C TYR A 195 7.80 -3.20 -19.59
N ILE A 196 6.63 -3.80 -19.37
CA ILE A 196 5.78 -4.28 -20.47
C ILE A 196 5.09 -3.11 -21.18
N GLU A 197 4.70 -3.29 -22.45
CA GLU A 197 4.12 -2.25 -23.33
C GLU A 197 3.05 -1.37 -22.65
N LYS A 198 2.15 -1.97 -21.87
CA LYS A 198 1.04 -1.25 -21.19
C LYS A 198 1.50 -0.29 -20.08
N PHE A 199 2.72 -0.43 -19.59
CA PHE A 199 3.30 0.42 -18.55
C PHE A 199 4.32 1.42 -19.12
N ARG A 200 4.46 1.53 -20.44
CA ARG A 200 5.40 2.46 -21.07
C ARG A 200 4.70 3.74 -21.51
N PRO A 201 5.30 4.91 -21.32
CA PRO A 201 4.82 6.15 -21.94
C PRO A 201 5.01 6.12 -23.46
N ASP A 202 6.12 5.57 -23.93
CA ASP A 202 6.38 5.26 -25.34
C ASP A 202 6.40 3.73 -25.53
N PRO A 203 5.47 3.14 -26.29
CA PRO A 203 5.44 1.69 -26.49
C PRO A 203 6.71 1.16 -27.18
N PHE A 204 7.45 2.01 -27.91
CA PHE A 204 8.65 1.65 -28.66
C PHE A 204 9.95 1.76 -27.85
N ASP A 205 9.92 2.41 -26.68
CA ASP A 205 11.07 2.47 -25.77
C ASP A 205 10.90 1.47 -24.62
N PRO A 206 11.56 0.29 -24.66
CA PRO A 206 11.43 -0.73 -23.62
C PRO A 206 12.15 -0.37 -22.32
N THR A 207 12.91 0.73 -22.28
CA THR A 207 13.74 1.11 -21.14
C THR A 207 13.02 2.07 -20.17
N VAL A 208 11.84 2.56 -20.54
CA VAL A 208 11.08 3.55 -19.75
C VAL A 208 9.75 2.96 -19.30
N SER A 209 9.42 3.17 -18.02
CA SER A 209 8.12 2.85 -17.43
C SER A 209 7.48 4.11 -16.87
N PHE A 210 6.15 4.14 -16.79
CA PHE A 210 5.42 5.12 -15.98
C PHE A 210 5.82 5.06 -14.52
N VAL A 211 6.15 3.87 -14.01
CA VAL A 211 6.54 3.65 -12.62
C VAL A 211 8.06 3.57 -12.57
N ASP A 212 8.69 4.59 -11.99
CA ASP A 212 10.12 4.55 -11.73
C ASP A 212 10.40 3.87 -10.38
N PRO A 213 10.97 2.66 -10.38
CA PRO A 213 11.22 1.93 -9.15
C PRO A 213 12.37 2.56 -8.33
N ALA A 214 13.25 3.38 -8.91
CA ALA A 214 14.27 4.13 -8.17
C ALA A 214 13.66 5.22 -7.28
N TRP A 215 12.50 5.76 -7.67
CA TRP A 215 11.75 6.72 -6.87
C TRP A 215 10.74 6.06 -5.94
N LEU A 216 9.97 5.08 -6.41
CA LEU A 216 8.87 4.50 -5.63
C LEU A 216 9.24 3.23 -4.87
N GLY A 217 10.31 2.55 -5.28
CA GLY A 217 10.83 1.34 -4.67
C GLY A 217 10.93 0.19 -5.67
N ILE A 218 11.95 -0.65 -5.46
CA ILE A 218 12.38 -1.68 -6.42
C ILE A 218 12.07 -3.07 -5.86
N SER A 219 12.85 -3.51 -4.88
CA SER A 219 12.89 -4.90 -4.44
C SER A 219 12.04 -5.11 -3.19
N LYS A 220 11.14 -6.11 -3.23
CA LYS A 220 10.24 -6.46 -2.10
C LYS A 220 9.45 -5.26 -1.55
N ASP A 221 9.23 -4.25 -2.39
CA ASP A 221 8.44 -3.06 -2.08
C ASP A 221 9.06 -2.15 -1.01
N LEU A 222 10.39 -2.15 -1.02
CA LEU A 222 11.26 -1.37 -0.16
C LEU A 222 12.27 -0.60 -1.02
N GLY A 223 12.91 0.38 -0.39
CA GLY A 223 13.75 1.35 -1.10
C GLY A 223 12.90 2.29 -1.95
N GLY A 224 13.58 3.10 -2.76
CA GLY A 224 12.95 4.22 -3.46
C GLY A 224 13.02 5.50 -2.64
N GLN A 225 13.33 6.61 -3.32
CA GLN A 225 13.47 7.91 -2.67
C GLN A 225 12.17 8.41 -2.00
N LEU A 226 11.00 8.05 -2.51
CA LEU A 226 9.68 8.47 -1.99
C LEU A 226 8.95 7.36 -1.21
N ASN A 227 9.69 6.39 -0.71
CA ASN A 227 9.15 5.32 0.11
C ASN A 227 9.91 5.23 1.44
N LEU A 228 9.20 5.56 2.50
CA LEU A 228 9.74 5.59 3.87
C LEU A 228 9.67 4.24 4.59
N TYR A 229 9.11 3.20 3.98
CA TYR A 229 9.02 1.89 4.62
C TYR A 229 10.39 1.23 4.76
N ARG A 230 10.55 0.46 5.85
CA ARG A 230 11.77 -0.28 6.21
C ARG A 230 11.46 -1.75 6.47
N PRO A 231 12.45 -2.65 6.26
CA PRO A 231 12.31 -4.03 6.69
C PRO A 231 12.00 -4.11 8.19
N ASN A 232 11.04 -4.94 8.56
CA ASN A 232 10.69 -5.23 9.96
C ASN A 232 10.88 -6.72 10.30
N GLY A 233 11.72 -7.42 9.53
CA GLY A 233 11.93 -8.86 9.65
C GLY A 233 10.82 -9.73 9.03
N GLN A 234 9.69 -9.15 8.59
CA GLN A 234 8.57 -9.91 8.06
C GLN A 234 8.51 -9.91 6.53
N THR A 235 8.00 -11.00 5.96
CA THR A 235 7.77 -11.13 4.52
C THR A 235 6.43 -10.52 4.11
N ARG A 236 6.32 -10.15 2.82
CA ARG A 236 5.06 -9.72 2.18
C ARG A 236 4.16 -10.88 1.72
N ALA A 237 4.50 -12.12 2.04
CA ALA A 237 3.84 -13.31 1.47
C ALA A 237 2.41 -13.51 2.00
N THR A 238 1.50 -13.92 1.12
CA THR A 238 0.08 -14.21 1.37
C THR A 238 -0.30 -15.55 0.72
N VAL A 239 -1.46 -16.12 1.04
CA VAL A 239 -1.85 -17.51 0.67
C VAL A 239 -1.78 -17.78 -0.85
N LEU A 240 -2.15 -16.80 -1.69
CA LEU A 240 -2.09 -16.93 -3.15
C LEU A 240 -0.66 -17.04 -3.70
N ARG A 241 0.35 -16.68 -2.90
CA ARG A 241 1.75 -16.64 -3.35
C ARG A 241 2.51 -17.92 -3.05
N GLU A 242 2.14 -18.66 -2.01
CA GLU A 242 2.78 -19.95 -1.68
C GLU A 242 2.35 -21.09 -2.63
N SER A 243 1.14 -21.03 -3.20
CA SER A 243 0.66 -22.04 -4.16
C SER A 243 1.39 -22.00 -5.50
N ARG A 244 1.95 -20.85 -5.92
CA ARG A 244 2.73 -20.72 -7.16
C ARG A 244 4.11 -21.40 -7.12
N TRP A 245 4.63 -21.74 -5.94
CA TRP A 245 5.94 -22.41 -5.80
C TRP A 245 5.91 -23.93 -5.90
N ARG A 246 4.75 -24.59 -5.77
CA ARG A 246 4.62 -26.04 -5.98
C ARG A 246 4.34 -26.45 -7.43
N ALA A 247 3.82 -25.54 -8.25
CA ALA A 247 3.36 -25.88 -9.60
C ALA A 247 4.40 -25.64 -10.72
N ARG A 248 5.59 -25.10 -10.44
CA ARG A 248 6.60 -24.77 -11.48
C ARG A 248 8.01 -25.29 -11.20
N ARG A 249 8.12 -26.50 -10.66
CA ARG A 249 9.39 -27.27 -10.63
C ARG A 249 9.26 -28.73 -11.10
N HIS A 250 8.15 -29.11 -11.72
CA HIS A 250 7.93 -30.46 -12.25
C HIS A 250 7.71 -30.53 -13.77
N GLU A 251 8.11 -29.51 -14.53
CA GLU A 251 7.99 -29.52 -16.01
C GLU A 251 9.32 -29.19 -16.73
N LEU A 252 10.45 -29.59 -16.15
CA LEU A 252 11.70 -29.73 -16.89
C LEU A 252 12.42 -30.99 -16.40
N ALA A 253 11.98 -32.13 -16.93
CA ALA A 253 12.74 -33.35 -17.10
C ALA A 253 12.53 -33.82 -18.54
#